data_AF-A0A550H0J6-F1
#
_entry.id   AF-A0A550H0J6-F1
#
_cell.length_a   1.000
_cell.length_b   1.000
_cell.length_c   1.000
_cell.angle_alpha   90.00
_cell.angle_beta   90.00
_cell.angle_gamma   90.00
#
_symmetry.space_group_name_H-M   'P 1'
#
loop_
_entity.id
_entity.type
_entity.pdbx_description
1 polymer ?
#
loop_
_entity_poly.entity_id
_entity_poly.type
_entity_poly.pdbx_seq_one_letter_code
_entity_poly.pdbx_strand_id
1 'polypeptide(L)'
;MWYDPYLDDAVKEILDQTLMDDYLEKLWQGWVKLQKEYDTPFKLFYLGNLHGSLAFLYSSYNSKRISELEEEDIEILVDKVVCQLNKKGAIIDRFEEKKSAETN
;
A
#
# COMPACT_ATOMS: atom_id res chain seq x y z
N MET A 1 -19.09 -7.44 12.43
CA MET A 1 -17.81 -7.66 11.73
C MET A 1 -17.23 -8.97 12.25
N TRP A 2 -17.11 -10.00 11.42
CA TRP A 2 -16.41 -11.23 11.81
C TRP A 2 -14.91 -10.94 11.89
N TYR A 3 -14.28 -11.27 13.01
CA TYR A 3 -12.84 -11.16 13.18
C TYR A 3 -12.16 -12.27 12.38
N ASP A 4 -11.41 -11.90 11.35
CA ASP A 4 -10.58 -12.82 10.55
C ASP A 4 -9.10 -12.56 10.87
N PRO A 5 -8.50 -13.30 11.81
CA PRO A 5 -7.12 -13.10 12.23
C PRO A 5 -6.11 -13.40 11.12
N TYR A 6 -6.43 -14.31 10.19
CA TYR A 6 -5.50 -14.69 9.12
C TYR A 6 -5.37 -13.58 8.08
N LEU A 7 -6.50 -12.97 7.71
CA LEU A 7 -6.51 -11.82 6.82
C LEU A 7 -5.83 -10.60 7.48
N ASP A 8 -6.02 -10.39 8.78
CA ASP A 8 -5.35 -9.31 9.52
C ASP A 8 -3.82 -9.47 9.53
N ASP A 9 -3.33 -10.68 9.80
CA ASP A 9 -1.90 -10.99 9.79
C ASP A 9 -1.31 -10.84 8.39
N ALA A 10 -2.01 -11.28 7.34
CA ALA A 10 -1.56 -11.14 5.97
C ALA A 10 -1.51 -9.67 5.51
N VAL A 11 -2.51 -8.85 5.87
CA VAL A 11 -2.51 -7.40 5.59
C VAL A 11 -1.34 -6.73 6.32
N LYS A 12 -1.07 -7.11 7.58
CA LYS A 12 0.06 -6.60 8.34
C LYS A 12 1.39 -6.97 7.70
N GLU A 13 1.54 -8.21 7.22
CA GLU A 13 2.76 -8.66 6.54
C GLU A 13 3.03 -7.87 5.27
N ILE A 14 2.01 -7.64 4.43
CA ILE A 14 2.14 -6.79 3.23
C ILE A 14 2.58 -5.37 3.61
N LEU A 15 1.98 -4.79 4.65
CA LEU A 15 2.37 -3.45 5.11
C LEU A 15 3.82 -3.42 5.61
N ASP A 16 4.23 -4.41 6.41
CA ASP A 16 5.61 -4.51 6.91
C ASP A 16 6.61 -4.65 5.76
N GLN A 17 6.27 -5.43 4.72
CA GLN A 17 7.13 -5.61 3.54
C GLN A 17 7.18 -4.35 2.65
N THR A 18 6.04 -3.69 2.45
CA THR A 18 5.95 -2.52 1.56
C THR A 18 6.45 -1.23 2.20
N LEU A 19 6.65 -1.20 3.51
CA LEU A 19 7.19 -0.06 4.25
C LEU A 19 8.70 -0.20 4.54
N MET A 20 9.36 -1.24 4.04
CA MET A 20 10.82 -1.35 4.11
C MET A 20 11.49 -0.32 3.21
N ASP A 21 12.59 0.29 3.67
CA ASP A 21 13.38 1.29 2.91
C ASP A 21 13.71 0.79 1.49
N ASP A 22 14.16 -0.46 1.32
CA ASP A 22 14.50 -1.02 0.00
C ASP A 22 13.31 -1.11 -0.96
N TYR A 23 12.10 -1.37 -0.43
CA TYR A 23 10.89 -1.40 -1.23
C TYR A 23 10.42 0.01 -1.58
N LEU A 24 10.45 0.92 -0.60
CA LEU A 24 10.13 2.32 -0.80
C LEU A 24 11.10 2.98 -1.80
N GLU A 25 12.38 2.61 -1.80
CA GLU A 25 13.38 3.05 -2.79
C GLU A 25 13.00 2.61 -4.20
N LYS A 26 12.61 1.35 -4.38
CA LYS A 26 12.15 0.83 -5.69
C LYS A 26 10.92 1.58 -6.17
N LEU A 27 9.94 1.82 -5.28
CA LEU A 27 8.76 2.60 -5.61
C LEU A 27 9.12 4.05 -5.93
N TRP A 28 10.02 4.67 -5.18
CA TRP A 28 10.48 6.04 -5.42
C TRP A 28 11.10 6.19 -6.80
N GLN A 29 11.98 5.27 -7.20
CA GLN A 29 12.58 5.27 -8.53
C GLN A 29 11.54 5.09 -9.65
N GLY A 30 10.52 4.26 -9.42
CA GLY A 30 9.39 4.12 -10.33
C GLY A 30 8.57 5.41 -10.42
N TRP A 31 8.27 6.00 -9.27
CA TRP A 31 7.52 7.24 -9.13
C TRP A 31 8.22 8.41 -9.81
N VAL A 32 9.51 8.66 -9.56
CA VAL A 32 10.29 9.74 -10.20
C VAL A 32 10.25 9.65 -11.72
N LYS A 33 10.22 8.43 -12.29
CA LYS A 33 10.11 8.23 -13.74
C LYS A 33 8.73 8.63 -14.26
N LEU A 34 7.68 8.26 -13.54
CA LEU A 34 6.29 8.50 -13.93
C LEU A 34 5.80 9.91 -13.58
N GLN A 35 6.40 10.58 -12.59
CA GLN A 35 6.02 11.92 -12.16
C GLN A 35 6.18 12.95 -13.29
N LYS A 36 7.11 12.69 -14.23
CA LYS A 36 7.29 13.53 -15.42
C LYS A 36 6.07 13.53 -16.35
N GLU A 37 5.25 12.48 -16.26
CA GLU A 37 4.03 12.32 -17.04
C GLU A 37 2.76 12.65 -16.23
N TYR A 38 2.83 12.50 -14.90
CA TYR A 38 1.68 12.66 -13.99
C TYR A 38 2.06 13.40 -12.71
N ASP A 39 1.32 14.46 -12.37
CA ASP A 39 1.54 15.24 -11.13
C ASP A 39 0.93 14.55 -9.89
N THR A 40 1.37 13.32 -9.63
CA THR A 40 0.90 12.50 -8.50
C THR A 40 1.93 12.54 -7.38
N PRO A 41 1.58 12.93 -6.14
CA PRO A 41 2.43 12.80 -4.96
C PRO A 41 2.90 11.36 -4.70
N PHE A 42 4.11 11.17 -4.16
CA PHE A 42 4.67 9.85 -3.89
C PHE A 42 3.76 9.02 -2.96
N LYS A 43 3.20 9.65 -1.93
CA LYS A 43 2.24 9.00 -1.02
C LYS A 43 1.02 8.42 -1.74
N LEU A 44 0.45 9.14 -2.71
CA LEU A 44 -0.68 8.64 -3.49
C LEU A 44 -0.25 7.50 -4.43
N PHE A 45 0.95 7.59 -4.99
CA PHE A 45 1.53 6.50 -5.78
C PHE A 45 1.75 5.22 -4.96
N TYR A 46 2.27 5.34 -3.74
CA TYR A 46 2.40 4.23 -2.81
C TYR A 46 1.04 3.61 -2.48
N LEU A 47 0.03 4.44 -2.15
CA LEU A 47 -1.31 3.96 -1.82
C LEU A 47 -1.95 3.18 -2.98
N GLY A 48 -1.73 3.61 -4.23
CA GLY A 48 -2.17 2.86 -5.41
C GLY A 48 -1.50 1.50 -5.55
N ASN A 49 -0.19 1.41 -5.30
CA ASN A 49 0.54 0.13 -5.32
C ASN A 49 0.07 -0.80 -4.20
N LEU A 50 -0.07 -0.26 -2.98
CA LEU A 50 -0.58 -0.99 -1.83
C LEU A 50 -1.98 -1.54 -2.11
N HIS A 51 -2.88 -0.73 -2.66
CA HIS A 51 -4.22 -1.17 -3.07
C HIS A 51 -4.16 -2.37 -4.03
N GLY A 52 -3.27 -2.33 -5.03
CA GLY A 52 -3.05 -3.46 -5.95
C GLY A 52 -2.60 -4.74 -5.23
N SER A 53 -1.63 -4.64 -4.32
CA SER A 53 -1.15 -5.79 -3.52
C SER A 53 -2.24 -6.38 -2.64
N LEU A 54 -3.09 -5.54 -2.05
CA LEU A 54 -4.18 -5.97 -1.18
C LEU A 54 -5.31 -6.63 -1.96
N ALA A 55 -5.70 -6.05 -3.10
CA ALA A 55 -6.69 -6.64 -3.99
C ALA A 55 -6.24 -8.04 -4.45
N PHE A 56 -4.96 -8.20 -4.79
CA PHE A 56 -4.38 -9.49 -5.14
C PHE A 56 -4.38 -10.49 -3.97
N LEU A 57 -4.03 -10.05 -2.75
CA LEU A 57 -4.08 -10.88 -1.55
C LEU A 57 -5.50 -11.39 -1.32
N TYR A 58 -6.47 -10.50 -1.30
CA TYR A 58 -7.84 -10.82 -0.96
C TYR A 58 -8.53 -11.67 -2.02
N SER A 59 -8.25 -11.41 -3.30
CA SER A 59 -8.72 -12.24 -4.40
C SER A 59 -8.16 -13.66 -4.24
N SER A 60 -6.87 -13.79 -3.92
CA SER A 60 -6.23 -15.09 -3.68
C SER A 60 -6.81 -15.81 -2.45
N TYR A 61 -7.01 -15.09 -1.34
CA TYR A 61 -7.58 -15.63 -0.10
C TYR A 61 -8.99 -16.18 -0.30
N ASN A 62 -9.82 -15.47 -1.06
CA ASN A 62 -11.20 -15.86 -1.34
C ASN A 62 -11.37 -16.74 -2.59
N SER A 63 -10.26 -17.14 -3.24
CA SER A 63 -10.27 -17.88 -4.52
C SER A 63 -11.10 -17.18 -5.61
N LYS A 64 -11.10 -15.85 -5.61
CA LYS A 64 -11.74 -14.96 -6.59
C LYS A 64 -10.70 -14.40 -7.55
N ARG A 65 -11.14 -14.00 -8.75
CA ARG A 65 -10.38 -13.10 -9.61
C ARG A 65 -10.49 -11.68 -9.07
N ILE A 66 -9.50 -10.84 -9.38
CA ILE A 66 -9.56 -9.40 -9.02
C ILE A 66 -10.81 -8.74 -9.61
N SER A 67 -11.23 -9.14 -10.81
CA SER A 67 -12.45 -8.65 -11.47
C SER A 67 -13.77 -9.11 -10.83
N GLU A 68 -13.70 -10.02 -9.85
CA GLU A 68 -14.85 -10.58 -9.12
C GLU A 68 -14.90 -10.02 -7.68
N LEU A 69 -14.05 -9.05 -7.35
CA LEU A 69 -14.12 -8.34 -6.08
C LEU A 69 -15.29 -7.35 -6.12
N GLU A 70 -16.18 -7.50 -5.15
CA GLU A 70 -17.32 -6.60 -4.97
C GLU A 70 -16.91 -5.37 -4.16
N GLU A 71 -17.75 -4.33 -4.15
CA GLU A 71 -17.50 -3.11 -3.36
C GLU A 71 -17.30 -3.42 -1.86
N GLU A 72 -18.12 -4.32 -1.31
CA GLU A 72 -18.01 -4.76 0.09
C GLU A 72 -16.65 -5.44 0.40
N ASP A 73 -16.10 -6.18 -0.56
CA ASP A 73 -14.78 -6.81 -0.41
C ASP A 73 -13.67 -5.75 -0.32
N ILE A 74 -13.80 -4.69 -1.11
CA ILE A 74 -12.88 -3.55 -1.13
C ILE A 74 -13.01 -2.74 0.16
N GLU A 75 -14.22 -2.49 0.66
CA GLU A 75 -14.45 -1.78 1.92
C GLU A 75 -13.79 -2.48 3.10
N ILE A 76 -13.91 -3.82 3.19
CA ILE A 76 -13.26 -4.61 4.24
C ILE A 76 -11.74 -4.43 4.22
N LEU A 77 -11.13 -4.44 3.03
CA LEU A 77 -9.69 -4.23 2.86
C LEU A 77 -9.28 -2.82 3.24
N VAL A 78 -10.01 -1.81 2.77
CA VAL A 78 -9.75 -0.40 3.07
C VAL A 78 -9.77 -0.16 4.58
N ASP A 79 -10.78 -0.67 5.29
CA ASP A 79 -10.89 -0.51 6.74
C ASP A 79 -9.69 -1.11 7.49
N LYS A 80 -9.28 -2.33 7.11
CA LYS A 80 -8.11 -3.00 7.71
C LYS A 80 -6.84 -2.22 7.45
N VAL A 81 -6.71 -1.64 6.26
CA VAL A 81 -5.50 -0.93 5.81
C VAL A 81 -5.41 0.45 6.43
N VAL A 82 -6.50 1.21 6.49
CA VAL A 82 -6.56 2.52 7.16
C VAL A 82 -6.19 2.38 8.63
N CYS A 83 -6.70 1.35 9.32
CA CYS A 83 -6.35 1.08 10.71
C CYS A 83 -4.84 0.86 10.92
N GLN A 84 -4.19 0.16 10.00
CA GLN A 84 -2.76 -0.15 10.09
C GLN A 84 -1.87 1.01 9.57
N LEU A 85 -2.29 1.71 8.52
CA LEU A 85 -1.60 2.91 8.02
C LEU A 85 -1.67 4.06 9.01
N ASN A 86 -2.76 4.24 9.76
CA ASN A 86 -2.79 5.25 10.83
C ASN A 86 -1.70 5.01 11.90
N LYS A 87 -1.26 3.75 12.08
CA LYS A 87 -0.15 3.41 12.99
C LYS A 87 1.23 3.59 12.35
N LYS A 88 1.33 3.48 11.02
CA LYS A 88 2.61 3.34 10.29
C LYS A 88 2.85 4.43 9.23
N GLY A 89 1.91 5.34 9.02
CA GLY A 89 1.90 6.31 7.92
C GLY A 89 3.03 7.32 7.98
N ALA A 90 3.52 7.61 9.19
CA ALA A 90 4.70 8.45 9.40
C ALA A 90 5.98 7.89 8.75
N ILE A 91 6.03 6.61 8.40
CA ILE A 91 7.19 6.01 7.73
C ILE A 91 7.33 6.56 6.30
N ILE A 92 6.22 6.68 5.57
CA ILE A 92 6.22 7.19 4.19
C ILE A 92 6.63 8.67 4.19
N ASP A 93 6.06 9.45 5.12
CA ASP A 93 6.35 10.87 5.24
C ASP A 93 7.85 11.10 5.56
N ARG A 94 8.41 10.34 6.51
CA ARG A 94 9.86 10.38 6.83
C ARG A 94 10.75 9.95 5.67
N PHE A 95 10.32 8.95 4.90
CA PHE A 95 11.06 8.50 3.72
C PHE A 95 11.10 9.60 2.65
N GLU A 96 9.97 10.26 2.40
CA GLU A 96 9.87 11.36 1.43
C GLU A 96 10.70 12.58 1.86
N GLU A 97 10.71 12.92 3.16
CA GLU A 97 11.59 13.96 3.72
C GLU A 97 13.07 13.63 3.52
N LYS A 98 13.48 12.38 3.82
CA LYS A 98 14.85 11.91 3.62
C LYS A 98 15.27 12.03 2.16
N LYS A 99 14.42 11.62 1.23
CA LYS A 99 14.71 11.71 -0.21
C LYS A 99 14.81 13.14 -0.72
N SER A 100 13.94 14.00 -0.22
CA SER A 100 13.97 15.42 -0.57
C SER A 100 15.23 16.13 -0.04
N ALA A 101 15.78 15.67 1.10
CA ALA A 101 17.05 16.16 1.63
C ALA A 101 18.28 15.64 0.86
N GLU A 102 18.23 14.42 0.32
CA GLU A 102 19.31 13.81 -0.47
C GLU A 102 19.44 14.41 -1.89
N THR A 103 18.38 15.05 -2.39
CA THR A 103 18.30 15.58 -3.77
C THR A 103 18.56 17.08 -3.86
N ASN A 104 18.76 17.77 -2.72
CA ASN A 104 19.16 19.19 -2.61
C ASN A 104 20.65 19.32 -2.28
#